data_AF-A0A178MG48-F1
#
_entry.id   AF-A0A178MG48-F1
#
_cell.length_a   1.000
_cell.length_b   1.000
_cell.length_c   1.000
_cell.angle_alpha   90.00
_cell.angle_beta   90.00
_cell.angle_gamma   90.00
#
_symmetry.space_group_name_H-M   'P 1'
#
loop_
_entity.id
_entity.type
_entity.pdbx_description
1 polymer ?
#
loop_
_entity_poly.entity_id
_entity_poly.type
_entity_poly.pdbx_seq_one_letter_code
_entity_poly.pdbx_strand_id
1 'polypeptide(L)'
;MSHRYRWVFLAGVVVALSGCLSTLPTTVDVNGPLPATLPPLAQTLRATIAPTNLVPAQETAVPTSTMTTTAAIIVATPPPATVAPPTPTLAPAPTLVLPTLPVLSNEERWRLQQIDRQIFPEPRLYTTKQSELYWYDPVNQQSVLIGIINGEFMAQATFIFRENNQPSLEVPYHVNHSYGISALSPAVIERIHAAGYDEWIETFVFLTPDVQPKG
;
A
#
# COMPACT_ATOMS: atom_id res chain seq x y z
N MET A 1 -52.23 -29.73 55.60
CA MET A 1 -51.09 -30.39 56.28
C MET A 1 -50.65 -31.58 55.43
N SER A 2 -49.35 -31.96 55.47
CA SER A 2 -48.62 -32.81 54.50
C SER A 2 -48.08 -32.03 53.28
N HIS A 3 -47.25 -31.00 53.47
CA HIS A 3 -45.83 -31.07 53.85
C HIS A 3 -44.98 -31.87 52.82
N ARG A 4 -44.27 -31.18 51.94
CA ARG A 4 -42.91 -30.69 52.22
C ARG A 4 -41.86 -31.80 52.49
N TYR A 5 -42.10 -33.02 52.01
CA TYR A 5 -41.15 -34.15 52.15
C TYR A 5 -40.62 -34.76 50.83
N ARG A 6 -40.79 -34.10 49.68
CA ARG A 6 -40.13 -34.53 48.42
C ARG A 6 -38.77 -33.85 48.18
N TRP A 7 -38.30 -33.02 49.11
CA TRP A 7 -37.11 -32.19 48.95
C TRP A 7 -35.87 -32.64 49.77
N VAL A 8 -35.88 -33.82 50.41
CA VAL A 8 -34.80 -34.20 51.35
C VAL A 8 -34.14 -35.56 51.09
N PHE A 9 -34.62 -36.39 50.16
CA PHE A 9 -33.97 -37.68 49.87
C PHE A 9 -33.40 -37.73 48.45
N LEU A 10 -32.17 -37.23 48.29
CA LEU A 10 -31.12 -37.76 47.39
C LEU A 10 -29.91 -36.80 47.30
N ALA A 11 -29.57 -36.16 48.42
CA ALA A 11 -28.22 -35.68 48.65
C ALA A 11 -27.41 -36.83 49.28
N GLY A 12 -26.39 -37.30 48.57
CA GLY A 12 -25.35 -38.18 49.11
C GLY A 12 -25.48 -39.64 48.69
N VAL A 13 -24.69 -40.03 47.69
CA VAL A 13 -23.73 -41.16 47.73
C VAL A 13 -22.98 -41.19 46.37
N VAL A 14 -21.71 -40.74 46.43
CA VAL A 14 -20.51 -41.25 45.69
C VAL A 14 -20.45 -40.93 44.19
N VAL A 15 -19.78 -39.85 43.76
CA VAL A 15 -18.32 -39.74 43.51
C VAL A 15 -17.77 -40.89 42.69
N ALA A 16 -17.71 -40.72 41.36
CA ALA A 16 -16.59 -41.08 40.47
C ALA A 16 -17.09 -41.18 39.02
N LEU A 17 -16.92 -40.10 38.24
CA LEU A 17 -16.60 -40.15 36.80
C LEU A 17 -16.27 -38.73 36.33
N SER A 18 -15.01 -38.39 36.56
CA SER A 18 -14.30 -37.29 35.90
C SER A 18 -14.10 -37.59 34.41
N GLY A 19 -14.17 -36.53 33.59
CA GLY A 19 -13.64 -36.47 32.22
C GLY A 19 -14.74 -36.28 31.17
N CYS A 20 -14.77 -35.26 30.31
CA CYS A 20 -13.91 -34.11 30.09
C CYS A 20 -14.82 -32.95 29.63
N LEU A 21 -15.05 -31.95 30.48
CA LEU A 21 -15.53 -30.65 29.98
C LEU A 21 -14.28 -29.89 29.54
N SER A 22 -14.06 -29.83 28.23
CA SER A 22 -13.15 -28.84 27.64
C SER A 22 -13.75 -27.46 27.92
N THR A 23 -13.23 -26.82 28.96
CA THR A 23 -13.45 -25.40 29.24
C THR A 23 -13.00 -24.61 28.01
N LEU A 24 -13.92 -23.89 27.37
CA LEU A 24 -13.53 -22.78 26.53
C LEU A 24 -12.74 -21.79 27.41
N PRO A 25 -11.56 -21.31 26.97
CA PRO A 25 -10.87 -20.26 27.69
C PRO A 25 -11.66 -18.94 27.53
N THR A 26 -12.56 -18.66 28.45
CA THR A 26 -13.06 -17.30 28.72
C THR A 26 -12.03 -16.53 29.53
N THR A 27 -10.92 -16.16 28.88
CA THR A 27 -10.05 -15.03 29.24
C THR A 27 -9.17 -14.74 28.02
N VAL A 28 -9.64 -13.89 27.11
CA VAL A 28 -8.69 -13.17 26.26
C VAL A 28 -8.13 -12.07 27.14
N ASP A 29 -6.93 -12.33 27.65
CA ASP A 29 -6.13 -11.36 28.37
C ASP A 29 -5.72 -10.26 27.37
N VAL A 30 -6.47 -9.15 27.34
CA VAL A 30 -6.12 -7.93 26.59
C VAL A 30 -5.12 -7.13 27.44
N ASN A 31 -4.03 -7.76 27.87
CA ASN A 31 -2.93 -7.12 28.60
C ASN A 31 -1.61 -7.87 28.42
N GLY A 32 -1.41 -8.48 27.24
CA GLY A 32 -0.06 -8.89 26.81
C GLY A 32 0.79 -7.65 26.48
N PRO A 33 2.08 -7.61 26.85
CA PRO A 33 2.96 -6.55 26.39
C PRO A 33 3.02 -6.58 24.86
N LEU A 34 2.64 -5.46 24.23
CA LEU A 34 2.79 -5.29 22.79
C LEU A 34 4.26 -5.56 22.41
N PRO A 35 4.55 -6.29 21.32
CA PRO A 35 5.87 -6.21 20.72
C PRO A 35 6.08 -4.77 20.25
N ALA A 36 6.80 -3.98 21.04
CA ALA A 36 7.25 -2.65 20.70
C ALA A 36 8.38 -2.70 19.69
N THR A 37 8.13 -3.26 18.50
CA THR A 37 9.07 -3.17 17.37
C THR A 37 8.33 -3.38 16.04
N LEU A 38 7.63 -2.35 15.57
CA LEU A 38 7.41 -2.20 14.13
C LEU A 38 8.78 -1.97 13.46
N PRO A 39 9.06 -2.55 12.29
CA PRO A 39 10.34 -2.36 11.61
C PRO A 39 10.50 -0.87 11.24
N PRO A 40 11.65 -0.24 11.54
CA PRO A 40 11.92 1.13 11.13
C PRO A 40 12.24 1.14 9.63
N LEU A 41 11.25 1.40 8.76
CA LEU A 41 11.53 1.81 7.38
C LEU A 41 11.83 3.31 7.25
N ALA A 42 11.89 4.04 8.36
CA ALA A 42 12.25 5.44 8.39
C ALA A 42 13.66 5.63 8.97
N GLN A 43 14.71 5.22 8.26
CA GLN A 43 16.08 5.71 8.45
C GLN A 43 17.02 5.09 7.42
N THR A 44 17.31 5.81 6.34
CA THR A 44 18.65 5.98 5.75
C THR A 44 18.50 6.61 4.38
N LEU A 45 18.97 7.85 4.25
CA LEU A 45 19.90 8.25 3.20
C LEU A 45 20.42 9.65 3.56
N ARG A 46 21.43 9.67 4.43
CA ARG A 46 22.42 10.75 4.44
C ARG A 46 23.44 10.45 3.34
N ALA A 47 23.81 11.53 2.66
CA ALA A 47 24.75 11.61 1.56
C ALA A 47 26.02 10.75 1.73
N THR A 48 26.48 10.14 0.63
CA THR A 48 27.89 9.84 0.43
C THR A 48 28.25 10.18 -1.02
N ILE A 49 29.29 10.99 -1.14
CA ILE A 49 29.89 11.53 -2.35
C ILE A 49 31.03 10.59 -2.73
N ALA A 50 31.14 10.18 -4.00
CA ALA A 50 32.41 10.08 -4.74
C ALA A 50 32.17 9.62 -6.19
N PRO A 51 32.94 10.13 -7.18
CA PRO A 51 32.78 9.83 -8.59
C PRO A 51 33.64 8.62 -9.00
N THR A 52 33.23 7.88 -10.05
CA THR A 52 34.15 7.03 -10.82
C THR A 52 33.74 7.05 -12.28
N ASN A 53 34.51 7.83 -13.04
CA ASN A 53 34.59 7.84 -14.49
C ASN A 53 35.42 6.62 -14.91
N LEU A 54 34.92 5.74 -15.79
CA LEU A 54 35.72 4.98 -16.75
C LEU A 54 34.83 4.49 -17.90
N VAL A 55 34.97 5.17 -19.04
CA VAL A 55 34.54 4.73 -20.37
C VAL A 55 35.61 3.79 -20.92
N PRO A 56 35.22 2.70 -21.61
CA PRO A 56 35.84 2.43 -22.91
C PRO A 56 34.78 2.33 -24.02
N ALA A 57 34.92 3.18 -25.04
CA ALA A 57 34.15 3.12 -26.28
C ALA A 57 34.78 2.05 -27.18
N GLN A 58 33.99 1.07 -27.58
CA GLN A 58 34.38 0.01 -28.50
C GLN A 58 34.17 0.49 -29.94
N GLU A 59 35.26 0.58 -30.71
CA GLU A 59 35.28 0.90 -32.13
C GLU A 59 34.48 -0.15 -32.92
N THR A 60 33.54 0.30 -33.75
CA THR A 60 32.90 -0.53 -34.78
C THR A 60 33.43 -0.11 -36.15
N ALA A 61 34.21 -1.01 -36.76
CA ALA A 61 34.73 -0.89 -38.11
C ALA A 61 33.62 -0.98 -39.16
N VAL A 62 33.68 -0.13 -40.20
CA VAL A 62 32.83 -0.19 -41.38
C VAL A 62 33.64 -0.83 -42.53
N PRO A 63 33.09 -1.78 -43.31
CA PRO A 63 33.83 -2.42 -44.38
C PRO A 63 33.98 -1.51 -45.61
N THR A 64 35.22 -1.39 -46.07
CA THR A 64 35.63 -0.80 -47.36
C THR A 64 35.14 -1.66 -48.52
N SER A 65 34.40 -1.09 -49.46
CA SER A 65 34.14 -1.69 -50.77
C SER A 65 34.95 -0.95 -51.84
N THR A 66 35.97 -1.63 -52.36
CA THR A 66 36.72 -1.23 -53.55
C THR A 66 35.92 -1.57 -54.80
N MET A 67 35.69 -0.59 -55.68
CA MET A 67 35.34 -0.84 -57.07
C MET A 67 36.36 -0.18 -57.98
N THR A 68 37.08 -1.03 -58.71
CA THR A 68 37.90 -0.68 -59.86
C THR A 68 36.97 -0.40 -61.04
N THR A 69 37.08 0.75 -61.69
CA THR A 69 36.47 0.96 -63.01
C THR A 69 37.40 1.74 -63.92
N THR A 70 37.69 1.10 -65.04
CA THR A 70 38.56 1.50 -66.15
C THR A 70 38.20 2.86 -66.75
N ALA A 71 39.23 3.63 -67.11
CA ALA A 71 39.14 4.95 -67.72
C ALA A 71 38.62 4.94 -69.16
N ALA A 72 37.83 5.95 -69.52
CA ALA A 72 37.68 6.46 -70.88
C ALA A 72 37.80 7.99 -70.83
N ILE A 73 38.85 8.53 -71.45
CA ILE A 73 39.11 9.97 -71.55
C ILE A 73 38.29 10.49 -72.72
N ILE A 74 37.23 11.26 -72.43
CA ILE A 74 36.52 12.06 -73.42
C ILE A 74 36.67 13.52 -72.98
N VAL A 75 37.44 14.29 -73.74
CA VAL A 75 37.58 15.73 -73.55
C VAL A 75 36.27 16.37 -73.99
N ALA A 76 35.48 16.83 -73.02
CA ALA A 76 34.26 17.61 -73.25
C ALA A 76 34.40 18.99 -72.60
N THR A 77 34.20 20.02 -73.40
CA THR A 77 34.17 21.45 -73.06
C THR A 77 33.24 21.72 -71.86
N PRO A 78 33.65 22.53 -70.85
CA PRO A 78 32.78 22.80 -69.70
C PRO A 78 31.57 23.66 -70.11
N PRO A 79 30.33 23.23 -69.81
CA PRO A 79 29.16 24.12 -69.90
C PRO A 79 29.19 25.16 -68.76
N PRO A 80 28.61 26.36 -68.95
CA PRO A 80 28.63 27.41 -67.94
C PRO A 80 27.93 26.97 -66.65
N ALA A 81 28.55 27.28 -65.51
CA ALA A 81 28.04 26.97 -64.19
C ALA A 81 26.68 27.66 -63.95
N THR A 82 25.61 26.87 -63.87
CA THR A 82 24.32 27.35 -63.38
C THR A 82 24.38 27.33 -61.85
N VAL A 83 24.39 28.52 -61.24
CA VAL A 83 24.30 28.67 -59.78
C VAL A 83 22.89 28.26 -59.35
N ALA A 84 22.76 27.07 -58.76
CA ALA A 84 21.52 26.68 -58.10
C ALA A 84 21.29 27.59 -56.88
N PRO A 85 20.06 28.11 -56.66
CA PRO A 85 19.76 28.85 -55.45
C PRO A 85 19.91 27.93 -54.22
N PRO A 86 20.36 28.46 -53.06
CA PRO A 86 20.49 27.65 -51.86
C PRO A 86 19.12 27.08 -51.48
N THR A 87 19.05 25.75 -51.36
CA THR A 87 17.87 25.09 -50.79
C THR A 87 17.70 25.59 -49.35
N PRO A 88 16.51 26.09 -48.95
CA PRO A 88 16.30 26.52 -47.57
C PRO A 88 16.36 25.29 -46.66
N THR A 89 17.39 25.22 -45.83
CA THR A 89 17.47 24.24 -44.73
C THR A 89 16.40 24.60 -43.71
N LEU A 90 15.30 23.83 -43.67
CA LEU A 90 14.32 23.91 -42.58
C LEU A 90 15.04 23.55 -41.28
N ALA A 91 15.03 24.47 -40.32
CA ALA A 91 15.52 24.20 -38.97
C ALA A 91 14.74 23.00 -38.38
N PRO A 92 15.41 22.06 -37.69
CA PRO A 92 14.70 20.96 -37.04
C PRO A 92 13.70 21.54 -36.05
N ALA A 93 12.46 21.05 -36.13
CA ALA A 93 11.40 21.46 -35.20
C ALA A 93 11.85 21.16 -33.75
N PRO A 94 11.58 22.06 -32.79
CA PRO A 94 11.95 21.82 -31.41
C PRO A 94 11.23 20.57 -30.88
N THR A 95 12.00 19.62 -30.36
CA THR A 95 11.46 18.44 -29.68
C THR A 95 10.72 18.89 -28.43
N LEU A 96 9.39 18.73 -28.40
CA LEU A 96 8.60 18.92 -27.20
C LEU A 96 8.90 17.76 -26.24
N VAL A 97 9.66 18.04 -25.17
CA VAL A 97 9.84 17.09 -24.07
C VAL A 97 8.75 17.37 -23.04
N LEU A 98 7.77 16.47 -22.94
CA LEU A 98 6.75 16.56 -21.90
C LEU A 98 7.41 16.19 -20.56
N PRO A 99 7.25 16.98 -19.50
CA PRO A 99 7.80 16.62 -18.20
C PRO A 99 7.15 15.31 -17.72
N THR A 100 7.96 14.27 -17.55
CA THR A 100 7.54 13.02 -16.93
C THR A 100 7.30 13.29 -15.45
N LEU A 101 6.06 13.20 -15.00
CA LEU A 101 5.75 13.26 -13.57
C LEU A 101 6.41 12.07 -12.86
N PRO A 102 6.94 12.25 -11.64
CA PRO A 102 7.47 11.15 -10.85
C PRO A 102 6.37 10.11 -10.59
N VAL A 103 6.70 8.84 -10.74
CA VAL A 103 5.79 7.74 -10.37
C VAL A 103 5.73 7.67 -8.85
N LEU A 104 4.55 7.89 -8.29
CA LEU A 104 4.32 7.75 -6.86
C LEU A 104 4.27 6.28 -6.46
N SER A 105 4.93 5.97 -5.35
CA SER A 105 4.82 4.69 -4.63
C SER A 105 3.41 4.48 -4.07
N ASN A 106 3.09 3.23 -3.73
CA ASN A 106 1.80 2.89 -3.15
C ASN A 106 1.53 3.63 -1.83
N GLU A 107 2.56 3.76 -1.01
CA GLU A 107 2.50 4.50 0.25
C GLU A 107 2.23 5.98 0.03
N GLU A 108 2.91 6.62 -0.93
CA GLU A 108 2.66 8.01 -1.28
C GLU A 108 1.23 8.22 -1.79
N ARG A 109 0.71 7.28 -2.61
CA ARG A 109 -0.69 7.34 -3.09
C ARG A 109 -1.70 7.26 -1.96
N TRP A 110 -1.43 6.42 -0.96
CA TRP A 110 -2.27 6.35 0.24
C TRP A 110 -2.18 7.63 1.06
N ARG A 111 -0.96 8.11 1.33
CA ARG A 111 -0.72 9.35 2.08
C ARG A 111 -1.35 10.58 1.43
N LEU A 112 -1.42 10.63 0.09
CA LEU A 112 -2.15 11.68 -0.62
C LEU A 112 -3.64 11.75 -0.29
N GLN A 113 -4.26 10.62 0.08
CA GLN A 113 -5.68 10.59 0.46
C GLN A 113 -5.96 11.16 1.86
N GLN A 114 -4.92 11.34 2.68
CA GLN A 114 -5.06 11.78 4.06
C GLN A 114 -4.74 13.27 4.19
N ILE A 115 -5.76 14.12 4.04
CA ILE A 115 -5.62 15.57 4.21
C ILE A 115 -5.51 15.88 5.71
N ASP A 116 -4.61 16.79 6.07
CA ASP A 116 -4.39 17.24 7.45
C ASP A 116 -4.18 16.10 8.46
N ARG A 117 -3.47 15.05 8.02
CA ARG A 117 -3.17 13.88 8.85
C ARG A 117 -2.41 14.27 10.12
N GLN A 118 -2.94 13.86 11.26
CA GLN A 118 -2.33 14.03 12.58
C GLN A 118 -2.16 12.65 13.24
N ILE A 119 -0.91 12.24 13.45
CA ILE A 119 -0.58 11.01 14.17
C ILE A 119 -0.79 11.25 15.66
N PHE A 120 -1.40 10.30 16.35
CA PHE A 120 -1.50 10.35 17.80
C PHE A 120 -0.16 9.94 18.44
N PRO A 121 0.27 10.59 19.55
CA PRO A 121 1.49 10.19 20.25
C PRO A 121 1.49 8.71 20.67
N GLU A 122 0.31 8.21 21.02
CA GLU A 122 0.03 6.80 21.31
C GLU A 122 -1.29 6.42 20.62
N PRO A 123 -1.46 5.15 20.19
CA PRO A 123 -2.73 4.66 19.69
C PRO A 123 -3.86 4.90 20.70
N ARG A 124 -4.97 5.46 20.23
CA ARG A 124 -6.14 5.81 21.04
C ARG A 124 -7.23 4.76 20.88
N LEU A 125 -7.85 4.37 21.99
CA LEU A 125 -8.96 3.43 21.99
C LEU A 125 -10.26 4.14 21.59
N TYR A 126 -11.01 3.53 20.68
CA TYR A 126 -12.34 3.95 20.25
C TYR A 126 -13.32 2.78 20.41
N THR A 127 -14.60 3.10 20.40
CA THR A 127 -15.68 2.13 20.37
C THR A 127 -16.73 2.54 19.35
N THR A 128 -17.40 1.56 18.77
CA THR A 128 -18.52 1.77 17.86
C THR A 128 -19.56 0.67 17.98
N LYS A 129 -20.82 0.99 17.68
CA LYS A 129 -21.87 -0.03 17.56
C LYS A 129 -21.74 -0.80 16.26
N GLN A 130 -21.46 -0.08 15.18
CA GLN A 130 -21.36 -0.61 13.82
C GLN A 130 -20.66 0.44 12.96
N SER A 131 -19.39 0.21 12.62
CA SER A 131 -18.65 1.08 11.69
C SER A 131 -18.00 0.27 10.59
N GLU A 132 -18.05 0.78 9.37
CA GLU A 132 -17.43 0.17 8.21
C GLU A 132 -15.91 0.42 8.23
N LEU A 133 -15.15 -0.66 8.04
CA LEU A 133 -13.70 -0.62 7.94
C LEU A 133 -13.28 -0.68 6.48
N TYR A 134 -12.54 0.33 6.05
CA TYR A 134 -12.10 0.49 4.68
C TYR A 134 -10.58 0.33 4.56
N TRP A 135 -10.14 -0.32 3.49
CA TRP A 135 -8.77 -0.29 3.03
C TRP A 135 -8.70 0.50 1.73
N TYR A 136 -7.76 1.44 1.60
CA TYR A 136 -7.53 2.11 0.33
C TYR A 136 -6.54 1.27 -0.49
N ASP A 137 -6.98 0.79 -1.65
CA ASP A 137 -6.11 0.09 -2.60
C ASP A 137 -5.29 1.13 -3.39
N PRO A 138 -3.97 1.24 -3.15
CA PRO A 138 -3.13 2.24 -3.80
C PRO A 138 -2.76 1.88 -5.25
N VAL A 139 -2.96 0.62 -5.66
CA VAL A 139 -2.71 0.16 -7.03
C VAL A 139 -3.85 0.61 -7.91
N ASN A 140 -5.09 0.34 -7.48
CA ASN A 140 -6.31 0.67 -8.22
C ASN A 140 -6.91 2.02 -7.84
N GLN A 141 -6.34 2.71 -6.85
CA GLN A 141 -6.78 4.01 -6.35
C GLN A 141 -8.26 4.04 -5.94
N GLN A 142 -8.67 3.05 -5.14
CA GLN A 142 -10.07 2.90 -4.73
C GLN A 142 -10.20 2.49 -3.27
N SER A 143 -11.26 2.95 -2.62
CA SER A 143 -11.66 2.52 -1.29
C SER A 143 -12.36 1.16 -1.35
N VAL A 144 -11.92 0.20 -0.52
CA VAL A 144 -12.45 -1.16 -0.45
C VAL A 144 -13.00 -1.39 0.94
N LEU A 145 -14.29 -1.68 1.05
CA LEU A 145 -14.89 -2.15 2.30
C LEU A 145 -14.35 -3.55 2.62
N ILE A 146 -13.67 -3.69 3.75
CA ILE A 146 -13.09 -4.98 4.18
C ILE A 146 -13.87 -5.63 5.32
N GLY A 147 -14.74 -4.89 6.00
CA GLY A 147 -15.63 -5.45 7.01
C GLY A 147 -16.35 -4.40 7.84
N ILE A 148 -17.01 -4.84 8.90
CA ILE A 148 -17.73 -3.99 9.85
C ILE A 148 -17.17 -4.28 11.25
N ILE A 149 -16.75 -3.23 11.94
CA ILE A 149 -16.32 -3.27 13.33
C ILE A 149 -17.53 -3.09 14.23
N ASN A 150 -17.66 -3.96 15.22
CA ASN A 150 -18.63 -3.85 16.31
C ASN A 150 -17.86 -3.95 17.63
N GLY A 151 -17.86 -2.87 18.41
CA GLY A 151 -17.11 -2.77 19.66
C GLY A 151 -15.84 -1.93 19.52
N GLU A 152 -14.78 -2.39 20.16
CA GLU A 152 -13.56 -1.60 20.40
C GLU A 152 -12.52 -1.75 19.29
N PHE A 153 -11.82 -0.66 18.99
CA PHE A 153 -10.71 -0.65 18.05
C PHE A 153 -9.69 0.43 18.38
N MET A 154 -8.45 0.23 17.93
CA MET A 154 -7.36 1.21 18.12
C MET A 154 -7.25 2.11 16.90
N ALA A 155 -7.11 3.41 17.12
CA ALA A 155 -6.81 4.38 16.07
C ALA A 155 -5.42 4.98 16.31
N GLN A 156 -4.62 5.15 15.26
CA GLN A 156 -3.26 5.68 15.36
C GLN A 156 -3.10 7.10 14.79
N ALA A 157 -4.04 7.54 13.96
CA ALA A 157 -4.06 8.90 13.42
C ALA A 157 -5.49 9.35 13.11
N THR A 158 -5.68 10.65 12.93
CA THR A 158 -6.89 11.25 12.36
C THR A 158 -6.54 12.03 11.10
N PHE A 159 -7.47 12.10 10.14
CA PHE A 159 -7.30 12.86 8.90
C PHE A 159 -8.65 13.17 8.27
N ILE A 160 -8.67 14.01 7.23
CA ILE A 160 -9.82 14.18 6.34
C ILE A 160 -9.58 13.34 5.08
N PHE A 161 -10.47 12.42 4.76
CA PHE A 161 -10.34 11.59 3.58
C PHE A 161 -10.63 12.41 2.32
N ARG A 162 -9.69 12.42 1.37
CA ARG A 162 -9.73 13.32 0.21
C ARG A 162 -10.95 13.13 -0.68
N GLU A 163 -11.36 11.89 -0.93
CA GLU A 163 -12.39 11.57 -1.93
C GLU A 163 -13.75 12.22 -1.62
N ASN A 164 -14.14 12.20 -0.35
CA ASN A 164 -15.46 12.65 0.12
C ASN A 164 -15.38 13.77 1.19
N ASN A 165 -14.18 14.25 1.49
CA ASN A 165 -13.90 15.26 2.51
C ASN A 165 -14.45 14.89 3.90
N GLN A 166 -14.48 13.59 4.23
CA GLN A 166 -15.03 13.08 5.49
C GLN A 166 -13.94 12.86 6.55
N PRO A 167 -14.13 13.34 7.78
CA PRO A 167 -13.21 13.04 8.88
C PRO A 167 -13.11 11.54 9.12
N SER A 168 -11.90 11.04 9.32
CA SER A 168 -11.59 9.62 9.39
C SER A 168 -10.50 9.33 10.42
N LEU A 169 -10.51 8.10 10.95
CA LEU A 169 -9.46 7.58 11.82
C LEU A 169 -8.68 6.49 11.08
N GLU A 170 -7.35 6.56 11.16
CA GLU A 170 -6.48 5.49 10.66
C GLU A 170 -6.43 4.37 11.71
N VAL A 171 -6.75 3.15 11.27
CA VAL A 171 -6.87 1.96 12.09
C VAL A 171 -5.87 0.92 11.57
N PRO A 172 -4.86 0.51 12.35
CA PRO A 172 -4.02 -0.61 11.98
C PRO A 172 -4.84 -1.91 12.03
N TYR A 173 -4.71 -2.73 10.99
CA TYR A 173 -5.46 -3.98 10.86
C TYR A 173 -4.53 -5.15 10.55
N HIS A 174 -4.58 -6.18 11.40
CA HIS A 174 -3.94 -7.48 11.13
C HIS A 174 -4.90 -8.32 10.30
N VAL A 175 -4.49 -8.64 9.08
CA VAL A 175 -5.28 -9.35 8.08
C VAL A 175 -5.85 -10.64 8.66
N ASN A 176 -7.18 -10.77 8.64
CA ASN A 176 -7.94 -11.90 9.17
C ASN A 176 -7.85 -12.14 10.69
N HIS A 177 -7.35 -11.17 11.46
CA HIS A 177 -7.17 -11.33 12.91
C HIS A 177 -7.79 -10.22 13.75
N SER A 178 -7.86 -8.98 13.25
CA SER A 178 -8.29 -7.83 14.05
C SER A 178 -9.82 -7.59 14.01
N TYR A 179 -10.34 -7.07 15.13
CA TYR A 179 -11.70 -6.51 15.25
C TYR A 179 -12.86 -7.43 14.87
N GLY A 180 -12.66 -8.75 14.98
CA GLY A 180 -13.66 -9.76 14.61
C GLY A 180 -13.84 -9.95 13.09
N ILE A 181 -12.98 -9.33 12.27
CA ILE A 181 -12.96 -9.47 10.81
C ILE A 181 -11.89 -10.51 10.47
N SER A 182 -12.32 -11.78 10.34
CA SER A 182 -11.42 -12.93 10.25
C SER A 182 -11.40 -13.66 8.91
N ALA A 183 -12.20 -13.22 7.93
CA ALA A 183 -12.34 -13.90 6.65
C ALA A 183 -12.50 -12.90 5.50
N LEU A 184 -11.45 -12.14 5.22
CA LEU A 184 -11.36 -11.38 3.98
C LEU A 184 -11.44 -12.32 2.78
N SER A 185 -12.14 -11.90 1.74
CA SER A 185 -12.22 -12.69 0.51
C SER A 185 -10.81 -12.91 -0.09
N PRO A 186 -10.54 -14.06 -0.73
CA PRO A 186 -9.24 -14.32 -1.36
C PRO A 186 -8.82 -13.23 -2.36
N ALA A 187 -9.78 -12.66 -3.10
CA ALA A 187 -9.51 -11.58 -4.05
C ALA A 187 -9.01 -10.29 -3.37
N VAL A 188 -9.48 -9.99 -2.16
CA VAL A 188 -8.99 -8.84 -1.38
C VAL A 188 -7.58 -9.12 -0.86
N ILE A 189 -7.32 -10.35 -0.40
CA ILE A 189 -5.98 -10.76 0.06
C ILE A 189 -4.96 -10.69 -1.09
N GLU A 190 -5.30 -11.19 -2.27
CA GLU A 190 -4.45 -11.09 -3.46
C GLU A 190 -4.14 -9.63 -3.83
N ARG A 191 -5.11 -8.73 -3.72
CA ARG A 191 -4.91 -7.30 -3.96
C ARG A 191 -4.00 -6.66 -2.91
N ILE A 192 -4.15 -7.03 -1.64
CA ILE A 192 -3.28 -6.58 -0.55
C ILE A 192 -1.82 -7.00 -0.82
N HIS A 193 -1.61 -8.27 -1.18
CA HIS A 193 -0.28 -8.78 -1.55
C HIS A 193 0.28 -8.11 -2.81
N ALA A 194 -0.55 -7.90 -3.85
CA ALA A 194 -0.14 -7.21 -5.06
C ALA A 194 0.23 -5.74 -4.82
N ALA A 195 -0.35 -5.12 -3.79
CA ALA A 195 0.01 -3.78 -3.33
C ALA A 195 1.30 -3.74 -2.48
N GLY A 196 1.88 -4.90 -2.16
CA GLY A 196 3.13 -5.03 -1.42
C GLY A 196 2.96 -5.11 0.10
N TYR A 197 1.74 -5.34 0.58
CA TYR A 197 1.46 -5.57 2.00
C TYR A 197 1.32 -7.07 2.29
N ASP A 198 1.45 -7.44 3.56
CA ASP A 198 1.36 -8.84 4.01
C ASP A 198 0.37 -8.92 5.19
N GLU A 199 0.85 -9.15 6.41
CA GLU A 199 0.00 -9.33 7.59
C GLU A 199 -0.66 -8.04 8.09
N TRP A 200 0.04 -6.91 8.03
CA TRP A 200 -0.46 -5.63 8.55
C TRP A 200 -0.73 -4.64 7.43
N ILE A 201 -1.92 -4.04 7.46
CA ILE A 201 -2.31 -2.96 6.56
C ILE A 201 -2.85 -1.76 7.35
N GLU A 202 -2.71 -0.59 6.73
CA GLU A 202 -3.34 0.62 7.20
C GLU A 202 -4.75 0.71 6.62
N THR A 203 -5.73 0.78 7.51
CA THR A 203 -7.15 0.87 7.17
C THR A 203 -7.73 2.13 7.79
N PHE A 204 -8.99 2.43 7.53
CA PHE A 204 -9.64 3.58 8.11
C PHE A 204 -11.12 3.35 8.35
N VAL A 205 -11.63 4.10 9.32
CA VAL A 205 -13.07 4.23 9.57
C VAL A 205 -13.46 5.68 9.41
N PHE A 206 -14.63 5.95 8.85
CA PHE A 206 -15.19 7.29 8.86
C PHE A 206 -15.66 7.66 10.27
N LEU A 207 -15.41 8.89 10.68
CA LEU A 207 -15.98 9.44 11.91
C LEU A 207 -17.47 9.70 11.68
N THR A 208 -18.29 8.86 12.31
CA THR A 208 -19.75 9.01 12.41
C THR A 208 -20.14 9.24 13.88
N PRO A 209 -21.39 9.64 14.18
CA PRO A 209 -21.85 9.75 15.56
C PRO A 209 -21.73 8.46 16.38
N ASP A 210 -21.67 7.30 15.73
CA ASP A 210 -21.52 6.00 16.39
C ASP A 210 -20.06 5.66 16.71
N VAL A 211 -19.08 6.43 16.25
CA VAL A 211 -17.66 6.25 16.56
C VAL A 211 -17.26 7.23 17.66
N GLN A 212 -16.94 6.69 18.83
CA GLN A 212 -16.64 7.49 20.02
C GLN A 212 -15.30 7.09 20.64
N PRO A 213 -14.49 8.05 21.13
CA PRO A 213 -13.31 7.71 21.91
C PRO A 213 -13.72 6.98 23.18
N LYS A 214 -12.96 5.94 23.56
CA LYS A 214 -13.15 5.20 24.80
C LYS A 214 -12.07 5.62 25.79
N GLY A 215 -12.50 6.21 26.92
CA GLY A 215 -11.64 6.69 27.99
C GLY A 215 -11.13 5.60 28.91
#